data_AF-A0ABD7CG25-F1
#
_entry.id   AF-A0ABD7CG25-F1
#
_cell.length_a   1.000
_cell.length_b   1.000
_cell.length_c   1.000
_cell.angle_alpha   90.00
_cell.angle_beta   90.00
_cell.angle_gamma   90.00
#
_symmetry.space_group_name_H-M   'P 1'
#
loop_
_entity.id
_entity.type
_entity.pdbx_description
1 polymer ?
#
loop_
_entity_poly.entity_id
_entity_poly.type
_entity_poly.pdbx_seq_one_letter_code
_entity_poly.pdbx_strand_id
1 'polypeptide(L)'
;MKKLLITISLVLILISLIGCENKNENKNNTTETKTVSQQKEDEKNKEIEESKQEVVEDNKKSENSEDKSKPIEQKKDPKSEIETSINDIFNNGDYTNAKLNSITVNENLGTDISNDYIALVYLKFDIKNSRKTANEVMKMYSDDLVAKLASCSEISEIAVFWEDEYNNRTVKYAYKHKNDGFYIMDIAGE
;
A
#
# COMPACT_ATOMS: atom_id res chain seq x y z
N MET A 1 41.17 37.75 -15.01
CA MET A 1 39.86 38.40 -15.20
C MET A 1 39.14 38.50 -13.86
N LYS A 2 38.27 39.49 -13.67
CA LYS A 2 37.75 39.87 -12.33
C LYS A 2 36.73 38.84 -11.81
N LYS A 3 36.78 38.55 -10.50
CA LYS A 3 35.77 37.75 -9.79
C LYS A 3 34.49 38.59 -9.66
N LEU A 4 33.32 37.99 -9.88
CA LEU A 4 32.04 38.59 -9.52
C LEU A 4 31.38 37.74 -8.43
N LEU A 5 31.33 38.27 -7.22
CA LEU A 5 30.56 37.72 -6.11
C LEU A 5 29.14 38.28 -6.20
N ILE A 6 28.12 37.42 -6.12
CA ILE A 6 26.72 37.83 -5.97
C ILE A 6 26.23 37.26 -4.65
N THR A 7 26.07 38.15 -3.65
CA THR A 7 25.58 37.85 -2.30
C THR A 7 24.26 38.57 -2.07
N ILE A 8 23.13 37.88 -2.22
CA ILE A 8 21.78 38.38 -1.96
C ILE A 8 20.91 37.17 -1.54
N SER A 9 20.07 37.20 -0.52
CA SER A 9 20.08 37.96 0.75
C SER A 9 19.22 37.17 1.72
N LEU A 10 19.67 36.96 2.96
CA LEU A 10 18.92 36.17 3.94
C LEU A 10 17.71 36.99 4.45
N VAL A 11 16.49 36.52 4.24
CA VAL A 11 15.27 37.13 4.80
C VAL A 11 14.62 36.15 5.77
N LEU A 12 14.98 36.30 7.04
CA LEU A 12 14.30 35.65 8.17
C LEU A 12 13.00 36.39 8.47
N ILE A 13 11.85 35.76 8.24
CA ILE A 13 10.57 36.23 8.78
C ILE A 13 10.18 35.30 9.93
N LEU A 14 10.50 35.74 11.14
CA LEU A 14 9.95 35.20 12.39
C LEU A 14 8.50 35.66 12.52
N ILE A 15 7.56 34.72 12.50
CA ILE A 15 6.22 34.92 13.07
C ILE A 15 6.11 34.00 14.28
N SER A 16 6.50 34.53 15.43
CA SER A 16 6.00 34.05 16.71
C SER A 16 4.57 34.55 16.91
N LEU A 17 3.71 33.74 17.56
CA LEU A 17 2.87 34.13 18.70
C LEU A 17 1.82 33.05 19.04
N ILE A 18 1.65 32.80 20.35
CA ILE A 18 0.44 32.28 21.04
C ILE A 18 0.04 30.82 20.68
N GLY A 19 0.00 29.84 21.59
CA GLY A 19 0.16 29.89 23.05
C GLY A 19 -1.17 29.90 23.82
N CYS A 20 -1.89 28.77 23.83
CA CYS A 20 -2.93 28.48 24.81
C CYS A 20 -2.73 27.07 25.40
N GLU A 21 -2.02 27.03 26.53
CA GLU A 21 -2.07 25.93 27.48
C GLU A 21 -3.43 25.96 28.20
N ASN A 22 -4.06 24.80 28.42
CA ASN A 22 -5.02 24.64 29.49
C ASN A 22 -5.09 23.18 29.96
N LYS A 23 -4.65 22.95 31.20
CA LYS A 23 -4.87 21.70 31.94
C LYS A 23 -6.22 21.75 32.64
N ASN A 24 -6.85 20.58 32.77
CA ASN A 24 -7.73 20.11 33.86
C ASN A 24 -8.21 18.71 33.40
N GLU A 25 -7.91 17.57 34.02
CA GLU A 25 -8.16 17.15 35.42
C GLU A 25 -9.61 17.47 35.87
N ASN A 26 -10.40 16.58 36.49
CA ASN A 26 -10.07 15.34 37.20
C ASN A 26 -11.35 14.47 37.42
N LYS A 27 -11.19 13.21 37.85
CA LYS A 27 -12.15 12.34 38.58
C LYS A 27 -13.44 11.85 37.88
N ASN A 28 -14.05 10.72 38.30
CA ASN A 28 -13.60 9.41 38.81
C ASN A 28 -14.85 8.56 39.20
N ASN A 29 -14.64 7.25 39.38
CA ASN A 29 -15.53 6.24 40.00
C ASN A 29 -16.67 5.73 39.08
N THR A 30 -16.81 4.44 38.74
CA THR A 30 -16.68 3.15 39.48
C THR A 30 -17.92 2.82 40.30
N THR A 31 -18.62 1.73 39.95
CA THR A 31 -18.83 0.51 40.77
C THR A 31 -19.64 -0.55 40.01
N GLU A 32 -19.04 -1.74 39.85
CA GLU A 32 -19.55 -3.14 39.91
C GLU A 32 -21.08 -3.44 39.72
N THR A 33 -21.51 -4.57 39.13
CA THR A 33 -21.38 -5.93 39.73
C THR A 33 -21.74 -7.09 38.75
N LYS A 34 -21.05 -8.24 38.91
CA LYS A 34 -21.30 -9.68 38.55
C LYS A 34 -22.56 -10.07 37.74
N THR A 35 -22.59 -11.12 36.89
CA THR A 35 -22.43 -12.59 37.19
C THR A 35 -22.41 -13.32 35.81
N VAL A 36 -21.47 -14.20 35.39
CA VAL A 36 -21.30 -15.66 35.68
C VAL A 36 -22.62 -16.44 35.41
N SER A 37 -22.73 -17.55 34.64
CA SER A 37 -21.79 -18.43 33.90
C SER A 37 -22.53 -19.41 32.94
N GLN A 38 -21.79 -20.14 32.07
CA GLN A 38 -21.99 -21.57 31.67
C GLN A 38 -23.28 -21.98 30.87
N GLN A 39 -23.33 -23.05 30.04
CA GLN A 39 -22.36 -23.95 29.35
C GLN A 39 -23.16 -24.89 28.39
N LYS A 40 -22.45 -25.73 27.60
CA LYS A 40 -22.90 -27.02 26.97
C LYS A 40 -23.81 -26.96 25.72
N GLU A 41 -23.86 -27.98 24.85
CA GLU A 41 -22.90 -29.03 24.37
C GLU A 41 -23.57 -29.80 23.19
N ASP A 42 -22.90 -30.83 22.65
CA ASP A 42 -23.41 -31.95 21.80
C ASP A 42 -23.68 -31.65 20.29
N GLU A 43 -23.03 -32.31 19.31
CA GLU A 43 -23.10 -33.73 18.85
C GLU A 43 -24.43 -34.05 18.08
N LYS A 44 -24.51 -34.81 16.97
CA LYS A 44 -23.57 -35.64 16.16
C LYS A 44 -24.25 -36.11 14.84
N ASN A 45 -23.48 -36.82 13.98
CA ASN A 45 -23.87 -37.69 12.84
C ASN A 45 -24.30 -37.01 11.52
N LYS A 46 -23.83 -37.34 10.29
CA LYS A 46 -23.09 -38.49 9.66
C LYS A 46 -23.98 -39.54 8.97
N GLU A 47 -24.04 -39.46 7.63
CA GLU A 47 -23.85 -40.51 6.59
C GLU A 47 -23.84 -39.75 5.24
N ILE A 48 -22.83 -39.84 4.35
CA ILE A 48 -22.26 -40.96 3.58
C ILE A 48 -23.23 -41.52 2.52
N GLU A 49 -22.86 -41.35 1.25
CA GLU A 49 -23.08 -42.39 0.25
C GLU A 49 -21.84 -42.47 -0.68
N GLU A 50 -21.37 -43.69 -0.96
CA GLU A 50 -20.16 -43.97 -1.74
C GLU A 50 -20.48 -44.07 -3.25
N SER A 51 -19.47 -43.78 -4.09
CA SER A 51 -19.33 -44.50 -5.37
C SER A 51 -17.84 -44.74 -5.68
N LYS A 52 -17.44 -46.01 -5.61
CA LYS A 52 -16.23 -46.59 -6.24
C LYS A 52 -16.50 -46.75 -7.76
N GLN A 53 -15.61 -47.10 -8.69
CA GLN A 53 -14.27 -47.72 -8.72
C GLN A 53 -13.65 -47.29 -10.10
N GLU A 54 -12.42 -47.60 -10.55
CA GLU A 54 -11.37 -48.56 -10.12
C GLU A 54 -9.96 -47.95 -10.40
N VAL A 55 -9.00 -48.74 -10.89
CA VAL A 55 -7.57 -48.45 -11.07
C VAL A 55 -7.07 -49.15 -12.35
N VAL A 56 -6.11 -48.55 -13.07
CA VAL A 56 -5.02 -49.29 -13.74
C VAL A 56 -3.73 -48.47 -13.69
N GLU A 57 -2.68 -49.02 -13.08
CA GLU A 57 -1.29 -48.55 -13.24
C GLU A 57 -0.67 -49.15 -14.50
N ASP A 58 0.32 -48.47 -15.12
CA ASP A 58 1.40 -49.21 -15.75
C ASP A 58 2.73 -48.42 -15.68
N ASN A 59 3.78 -49.08 -15.18
CA ASN A 59 5.09 -48.47 -14.91
C ASN A 59 6.07 -48.79 -16.04
N LYS A 60 6.76 -47.79 -16.61
CA LYS A 60 7.91 -48.05 -17.48
C LYS A 60 9.11 -47.15 -17.20
N LYS A 61 10.14 -47.78 -16.64
CA LYS A 61 11.48 -47.23 -16.39
C LYS A 61 12.18 -46.88 -17.71
N SER A 62 12.91 -45.76 -17.74
CA SER A 62 14.01 -45.52 -18.68
C SER A 62 15.05 -44.60 -18.07
N GLU A 63 16.26 -44.66 -18.61
CA GLU A 63 17.49 -44.30 -17.91
C GLU A 63 18.01 -42.90 -18.27
N ASN A 64 18.60 -42.27 -17.25
CA ASN A 64 19.78 -41.41 -17.28
C ASN A 64 20.04 -40.52 -18.53
N SER A 65 19.89 -39.21 -18.36
CA SER A 65 20.78 -38.25 -19.00
C SER A 65 21.03 -37.05 -18.07
N GLU A 66 22.30 -36.82 -17.74
CA GLU A 66 22.73 -35.62 -17.00
C GLU A 66 22.70 -34.41 -17.94
N ASP A 67 21.66 -33.60 -17.87
CA ASP A 67 21.70 -32.26 -18.48
C ASP A 67 22.20 -31.23 -17.47
N LYS A 68 23.35 -30.62 -17.78
CA LYS A 68 23.89 -29.48 -17.03
C LYS A 68 23.12 -28.22 -17.43
N SER A 69 21.90 -28.07 -16.89
CA SER A 69 21.16 -26.83 -17.07
C SER A 69 22.00 -25.65 -16.56
N LYS A 70 22.34 -24.73 -17.47
CA LYS A 70 22.74 -23.38 -17.08
C LYS A 70 21.55 -22.73 -16.38
N PRO A 71 21.75 -21.83 -15.41
CA PRO A 71 20.65 -21.06 -14.85
C PRO A 71 19.88 -20.36 -15.96
N ILE A 72 18.62 -20.75 -16.15
CA ILE A 72 17.70 -20.03 -17.01
C ILE A 72 17.36 -18.76 -16.23
N GLU A 73 17.95 -17.65 -16.65
CA GLU A 73 17.60 -16.32 -16.15
C GLU A 73 16.15 -16.05 -16.57
N GLN A 74 15.22 -16.35 -15.66
CA GLN A 74 13.80 -16.10 -15.87
C GLN A 74 13.61 -14.58 -15.99
N LYS A 75 13.41 -14.10 -17.22
CA LYS A 75 13.00 -12.73 -17.47
C LYS A 75 11.66 -12.51 -16.76
N LYS A 76 11.71 -11.78 -15.65
CA LYS A 76 10.53 -11.44 -14.85
C LYS A 76 9.58 -10.58 -15.68
N ASP A 77 8.30 -10.69 -15.37
CA ASP A 77 7.25 -9.83 -15.92
C ASP A 77 7.34 -8.43 -15.28
N PRO A 78 7.49 -7.34 -16.05
CA PRO A 78 7.59 -5.99 -15.51
C PRO A 78 6.43 -5.61 -14.58
N LYS A 79 5.21 -6.12 -14.83
CA LYS A 79 4.06 -5.88 -13.94
C LYS A 79 4.32 -6.44 -12.54
N SER A 80 4.82 -7.67 -12.47
CA SER A 80 5.21 -8.34 -11.22
C SER A 80 6.37 -7.65 -10.52
N GLU A 81 7.32 -7.06 -11.25
CA GLU A 81 8.41 -6.26 -10.65
C GLU A 81 7.90 -4.95 -10.04
N ILE A 82 6.96 -4.27 -10.70
CA ILE A 82 6.30 -3.07 -10.16
C ILE A 82 5.47 -3.43 -8.92
N GLU A 83 4.67 -4.50 -8.97
CA GLU A 83 3.89 -4.99 -7.83
C GLU A 83 4.77 -5.38 -6.65
N THR A 84 5.89 -6.07 -6.90
CA THR A 84 6.89 -6.41 -5.87
C THR A 84 7.48 -5.13 -5.26
N SER A 85 7.88 -4.16 -6.09
CA SER A 85 8.47 -2.90 -5.62
C SER A 85 7.51 -2.10 -4.72
N ILE A 86 6.22 -2.02 -5.09
CA ILE A 86 5.18 -1.35 -4.29
C ILE A 86 4.97 -2.11 -2.96
N ASN A 87 4.88 -3.45 -2.99
CA ASN A 87 4.78 -4.26 -1.78
C ASN A 87 5.99 -4.08 -0.87
N ASP A 88 7.21 -4.12 -1.40
CA ASP A 88 8.45 -4.00 -0.63
C ASP A 88 8.59 -2.60 -0.02
N ILE A 89 8.23 -1.54 -0.75
CA ILE A 89 8.19 -0.19 -0.19
C ILE A 89 7.19 -0.12 0.96
N PHE A 90 5.97 -0.63 0.76
CA PHE A 90 4.92 -0.59 1.80
C PHE A 90 5.28 -1.42 3.04
N ASN A 91 5.78 -2.65 2.87
CA ASN A 91 6.07 -3.55 3.97
C ASN A 91 7.34 -3.17 4.76
N ASN A 92 8.30 -2.50 4.13
CA ASN A 92 9.55 -2.05 4.77
C ASN A 92 9.53 -0.56 5.17
N GLY A 93 8.41 0.14 4.98
CA GLY A 93 8.26 1.57 5.30
C GLY A 93 7.33 1.85 6.50
N ASP A 94 7.35 3.09 6.99
CA ASP A 94 6.62 3.51 8.21
C ASP A 94 5.11 3.77 8.01
N TYR A 95 4.43 2.92 7.25
CA TYR A 95 2.99 3.01 6.93
C TYR A 95 2.10 2.47 8.08
N THR A 96 2.48 2.72 9.32
CA THR A 96 1.92 2.11 10.54
C THR A 96 0.42 2.29 10.77
N ASN A 97 -0.18 3.30 10.12
CA ASN A 97 -1.60 3.63 10.21
C ASN A 97 -2.40 3.20 8.97
N ALA A 98 -1.81 2.42 8.07
CA ALA A 98 -2.40 2.00 6.81
C ALA A 98 -2.33 0.47 6.64
N LYS A 99 -3.24 -0.07 5.83
CA LYS A 99 -3.19 -1.48 5.38
C LYS A 99 -3.25 -1.52 3.86
N LEU A 100 -2.30 -2.22 3.24
CA LEU A 100 -2.34 -2.52 1.81
C LEU A 100 -3.42 -3.57 1.54
N ASN A 101 -4.41 -3.22 0.72
CA ASN A 101 -5.52 -4.11 0.35
C ASN A 101 -5.24 -4.84 -0.97
N SER A 102 -4.82 -4.10 -2.00
CA SER A 102 -4.51 -4.65 -3.32
C SER A 102 -3.68 -3.69 -4.16
N ILE A 103 -2.95 -4.25 -5.12
CA ILE A 103 -2.27 -3.51 -6.19
C ILE A 103 -2.81 -4.03 -7.52
N THR A 104 -2.82 -3.20 -8.55
CA THR A 104 -3.10 -3.62 -9.93
C THR A 104 -2.24 -2.81 -10.88
N VAL A 105 -1.44 -3.48 -11.70
CA VAL A 105 -0.58 -2.83 -12.71
C VAL A 105 -1.11 -3.14 -14.11
N ASN A 106 -1.50 -2.09 -14.83
CA ASN A 106 -2.03 -2.18 -16.19
C ASN A 106 -1.07 -1.50 -17.18
N GLU A 107 -1.07 -1.95 -18.43
CA GLU A 107 -0.42 -1.20 -19.52
C GLU A 107 -1.16 0.11 -19.79
N ASN A 108 -0.43 1.18 -20.10
CA ASN A 108 -1.01 2.47 -20.43
C ASN A 108 -1.51 2.48 -21.88
N LEU A 109 -2.75 2.01 -22.08
CA LEU A 109 -3.42 2.04 -23.39
C LEU A 109 -3.72 3.47 -23.92
N GLY A 110 -3.35 4.51 -23.16
CA GLY A 110 -3.41 5.91 -23.59
C GLY A 110 -2.13 6.41 -24.28
N THR A 111 -1.08 5.59 -24.41
CA THR A 111 0.17 5.94 -25.09
C THR A 111 0.63 4.85 -26.06
N ASP A 112 1.48 5.21 -27.01
CA ASP A 112 2.18 4.27 -27.90
C ASP A 112 3.54 3.84 -27.33
N ILE A 113 3.80 4.07 -26.03
CA ILE A 113 5.11 3.83 -25.40
C ILE A 113 5.18 2.38 -24.90
N SER A 114 6.18 1.63 -25.36
CA SER A 114 6.43 0.27 -24.89
C SER A 114 6.88 0.27 -23.42
N ASN A 115 6.36 -0.66 -22.62
CA ASN A 115 6.61 -0.78 -21.18
C ASN A 115 6.16 0.45 -20.36
N ASP A 116 5.12 1.15 -20.82
CA ASP A 116 4.43 2.20 -20.06
C ASP A 116 3.27 1.57 -19.26
N TYR A 117 3.29 1.76 -17.93
CA TYR A 117 2.32 1.20 -17.00
C TYR A 117 1.64 2.25 -16.12
N ILE A 118 0.41 1.93 -15.72
CA ILE A 118 -0.37 2.62 -14.71
C ILE A 118 -0.54 1.69 -13.50
N ALA A 119 -0.13 2.14 -12.32
CA ALA A 119 -0.33 1.41 -11.07
C ALA A 119 -1.51 1.95 -10.27
N LEU A 120 -2.40 1.06 -9.83
CA LEU A 120 -3.51 1.36 -8.94
C LEU A 120 -3.24 0.69 -7.59
N VAL A 121 -3.10 1.49 -6.53
CA VAL A 121 -2.78 1.01 -5.17
C VAL A 121 -3.97 1.29 -4.27
N TYR A 122 -4.50 0.26 -3.62
CA TYR A 122 -5.67 0.36 -2.75
C TYR A 122 -5.25 0.13 -1.30
N LEU A 123 -5.50 1.15 -0.47
CA LEU A 123 -5.11 1.21 0.94
C LEU A 123 -6.34 1.43 1.83
N LYS A 124 -6.30 0.92 3.06
CA LYS A 124 -7.29 1.18 4.10
C LYS A 124 -6.69 2.03 5.22
N PHE A 125 -7.48 2.91 5.80
CA PHE A 125 -7.14 3.77 6.92
C PHE A 125 -8.24 3.67 7.99
N ASP A 126 -7.93 2.99 9.09
CA ASP A 126 -8.87 2.70 10.20
C ASP A 126 -8.63 3.56 11.46
N ILE A 127 -7.67 4.49 11.40
CA ILE A 127 -7.34 5.35 12.54
C ILE A 127 -8.38 6.45 12.72
N LYS A 128 -8.90 6.52 13.95
CA LYS A 128 -9.86 7.53 14.42
C LYS A 128 -9.26 8.94 14.43
N ASN A 129 -9.30 9.61 13.29
CA ASN A 129 -8.82 10.96 13.07
C ASN A 129 -9.90 11.88 12.50
N SER A 130 -9.72 13.20 12.67
CA SER A 130 -10.54 14.18 11.95
C SER A 130 -10.33 14.04 10.44
N ARG A 131 -11.37 14.34 9.63
CA ARG A 131 -11.28 14.32 8.15
C ARG A 131 -10.02 15.03 7.61
N LYS A 132 -9.70 16.19 8.18
CA LYS A 132 -8.49 16.97 7.82
C LYS A 132 -7.20 16.21 8.14
N THR A 133 -7.05 15.72 9.37
CA THR A 133 -5.86 14.96 9.80
C THR A 133 -5.71 13.66 9.02
N ALA A 134 -6.82 13.00 8.68
CA ALA A 134 -6.82 11.83 7.82
C ALA A 134 -6.33 12.18 6.40
N ASN A 135 -6.78 13.29 5.79
CA ASN A 135 -6.24 13.75 4.50
C ASN A 135 -4.72 13.96 4.59
N GLU A 136 -4.26 14.70 5.61
CA GLU A 136 -2.84 15.00 5.82
C GLU A 136 -1.97 13.72 5.89
N VAL A 137 -2.41 12.71 6.65
CA VAL A 137 -1.68 11.42 6.78
C VAL A 137 -1.77 10.58 5.51
N MET A 138 -2.96 10.41 4.92
CA MET A 138 -3.16 9.64 3.70
C MET A 138 -2.38 10.24 2.52
N LYS A 139 -2.34 11.57 2.42
CA LYS A 139 -1.53 12.28 1.41
C LYS A 139 -0.04 12.07 1.68
N MET A 140 0.44 12.28 2.91
CA MET A 140 1.85 12.08 3.28
C MET A 140 2.35 10.66 2.91
N TYR A 141 1.57 9.63 3.22
CA TYR A 141 1.89 8.25 2.83
C TYR A 141 1.84 8.03 1.32
N SER A 142 0.89 8.66 0.62
CA SER A 142 0.83 8.57 -0.84
C SER A 142 2.02 9.25 -1.51
N ASP A 143 2.40 10.45 -1.04
CA ASP A 143 3.56 11.21 -1.51
C ASP A 143 4.86 10.41 -1.31
N ASP A 144 5.06 9.83 -0.12
CA ASP A 144 6.25 9.04 0.22
C ASP A 144 6.34 7.73 -0.59
N LEU A 145 5.22 7.02 -0.79
CA LEU A 145 5.15 5.83 -1.65
C LEU A 145 5.60 6.15 -3.08
N VAL A 146 5.02 7.19 -3.70
CA VAL A 146 5.38 7.54 -5.09
C VAL A 146 6.78 8.15 -5.19
N ALA A 147 7.25 8.88 -4.17
CA ALA A 147 8.62 9.40 -4.14
C ALA A 147 9.66 8.27 -4.13
N LYS A 148 9.41 7.16 -3.42
CA LYS A 148 10.28 5.97 -3.43
C LYS A 148 10.24 5.20 -4.75
N LEU A 149 9.17 5.36 -5.54
CA LEU A 149 9.03 4.81 -6.90
C LEU A 149 9.56 5.74 -8.00
N ALA A 150 10.12 6.91 -7.67
CA ALA A 150 10.51 7.92 -8.67
C ALA A 150 11.52 7.42 -9.73
N SER A 151 12.33 6.41 -9.41
CA SER A 151 13.27 5.77 -10.35
C SER A 151 12.63 4.70 -11.26
N CYS A 152 11.39 4.29 -11.01
CA CYS A 152 10.65 3.32 -11.83
C CYS A 152 10.04 4.03 -13.05
N SER A 153 10.87 4.31 -14.05
CA SER A 153 10.52 5.04 -15.28
C SER A 153 9.40 4.40 -16.11
N GLU A 154 9.17 3.11 -15.93
CA GLU A 154 8.14 2.29 -16.54
C GLU A 154 6.73 2.64 -16.04
N ILE A 155 6.61 3.31 -14.88
CA ILE A 155 5.33 3.72 -14.30
C ILE A 155 5.05 5.18 -14.67
N SER A 156 4.24 5.45 -15.70
CA SER A 156 3.91 6.84 -16.05
C SER A 156 2.87 7.47 -15.13
N GLU A 157 1.95 6.69 -14.54
CA GLU A 157 0.89 7.18 -13.67
C GLU A 157 0.63 6.24 -12.48
N ILE A 158 0.37 6.81 -11.30
CA ILE A 158 0.00 6.07 -10.09
C ILE A 158 -1.26 6.70 -9.50
N ALA A 159 -2.26 5.89 -9.17
CA ALA A 159 -3.42 6.30 -8.37
C ALA A 159 -3.44 5.54 -7.05
N VAL A 160 -3.34 6.27 -5.94
CA VAL A 160 -3.47 5.74 -4.58
C VAL A 160 -4.88 6.01 -4.09
N PHE A 161 -5.65 4.94 -3.90
CA PHE A 161 -7.01 4.95 -3.38
C PHE A 161 -6.99 4.58 -1.90
N TRP A 162 -7.73 5.33 -1.11
CA TRP A 162 -7.89 5.13 0.32
C TRP A 162 -9.34 4.89 0.68
N GLU A 163 -9.58 3.89 1.52
CA GLU A 163 -10.82 3.71 2.28
C GLU A 163 -10.59 4.26 3.69
N ASP A 164 -11.17 5.43 3.99
CA ASP A 164 -11.15 6.07 5.31
C ASP A 164 -12.36 5.57 6.09
N GLU A 165 -12.17 4.43 6.77
CA GLU A 165 -13.25 3.67 7.41
C GLU A 165 -13.93 4.50 8.52
N TYR A 166 -13.16 5.28 9.27
CA TYR A 166 -13.70 6.11 10.37
C TYR A 166 -14.54 7.30 9.88
N ASN A 167 -14.14 7.96 8.78
CA ASN A 167 -14.92 9.06 8.19
C ASN A 167 -15.91 8.58 7.10
N ASN A 168 -16.07 7.26 6.91
CA ASN A 168 -16.99 6.60 5.99
C ASN A 168 -16.95 7.19 4.57
N ARG A 169 -15.77 7.19 3.96
CA ARG A 169 -15.53 7.76 2.62
C ARG A 169 -14.35 7.09 1.91
N THR A 170 -14.19 7.42 0.63
CA THR A 170 -12.97 7.14 -0.11
C THR A 170 -12.23 8.42 -0.49
N VAL A 171 -10.91 8.35 -0.60
CA VAL A 171 -10.04 9.44 -1.07
C VAL A 171 -9.12 8.89 -2.17
N LYS A 172 -8.81 9.68 -3.19
CA LYS A 172 -7.89 9.32 -4.28
C LYS A 172 -6.85 10.41 -4.46
N TYR A 173 -5.58 10.03 -4.50
CA TYR A 173 -4.48 10.86 -4.96
C TYR A 173 -3.93 10.26 -6.26
N ALA A 174 -3.99 11.02 -7.36
CA ALA A 174 -3.48 10.58 -8.66
C ALA A 174 -2.22 11.39 -9.04
N TYR A 175 -1.19 10.68 -9.50
CA TYR A 175 0.14 11.19 -9.79
C TYR A 175 0.56 10.82 -11.20
N LYS A 176 1.39 11.67 -11.82
CA LYS A 176 2.06 11.40 -13.10
C LYS A 176 3.57 11.57 -12.97
N HIS A 177 4.32 10.63 -13.52
CA HIS A 177 5.77 10.68 -13.62
C HIS A 177 6.21 11.72 -14.66
N LYS A 178 7.15 12.59 -14.27
CA LYS A 178 7.82 13.59 -15.11
C LYS A 178 9.21 13.83 -14.51
N ASN A 179 10.25 13.99 -15.33
CA ASN A 179 11.56 14.49 -14.87
C ASN A 179 12.07 13.80 -13.58
N ASP A 180 12.10 12.45 -13.57
CA ASP A 180 12.56 11.62 -12.45
C ASP A 180 11.79 11.83 -11.12
N GLY A 181 10.49 12.13 -11.20
CA GLY A 181 9.63 12.27 -10.03
C GLY A 181 8.13 12.22 -10.33
N PHE A 182 7.33 11.99 -9.29
CA PHE A 182 5.86 11.97 -9.39
C PHE A 182 5.24 13.29 -8.93
N TYR A 183 4.27 13.78 -9.71
CA TYR A 183 3.54 15.02 -9.43
C TYR A 183 2.05 14.76 -9.37
N ILE A 184 1.37 15.31 -8.37
CA ILE A 184 -0.10 15.24 -8.27
C ILE A 184 -0.73 15.86 -9.52
N MET A 185 -1.64 15.10 -10.12
CA MET A 185 -2.54 15.58 -11.19
C MET A 185 -3.94 15.87 -10.67
N ASP A 186 -4.45 15.05 -9.75
CA ASP A 186 -5.83 15.12 -9.28
C ASP A 186 -5.96 14.58 -7.84
N ILE A 187 -6.89 15.16 -7.10
CA ILE A 187 -7.26 14.76 -5.74
C ILE A 187 -8.77 14.73 -5.65
N ALA A 188 -9.35 13.61 -5.19
CA ALA A 188 -10.80 13.46 -5.04
C ALA A 188 -11.15 12.85 -3.68
N GLY A 189 -12.27 13.28 -3.08
CA GLY A 189 -12.81 12.71 -1.83
C GLY A 189 -12.28 13.32 -0.52
N GLU A 190 -11.35 14.29 -0.61
CA GLU A 190 -10.84 15.08 0.53
C GLU A 190 -11.92 15.82 1.33
#